data_AF-A0A4Y6S2E0-F1
#
_entry.id   AF-A0A4Y6S2E0-F1
#
_cell.length_a   1.000
_cell.length_b   1.000
_cell.length_c   1.000
_cell.angle_alpha   90.00
_cell.angle_beta   90.00
_cell.angle_gamma   90.00
#
_symmetry.space_group_name_H-M   'P 1'
#
loop_
_entity.id
_entity.type
_entity.pdbx_description
1 polymer ?
#
loop_
_entity_poly.entity_id
_entity_poly.type
_entity_poly.pdbx_seq_one_letter_code
_entity_poly.pdbx_strand_id
1 'polypeptide(L)' 'MNETYSAFASFAQTWGLLYFMILFGFVLAYALWPKNSKKFDDAAQIPFRED' A
#
# COMPACT_ATOMS: atom_id res chain seq x y z
N MET A 1 -7.90 39.00 8.75
CA MET A 1 -7.94 37.54 8.93
C MET A 1 -6.91 36.97 7.99
N ASN A 2 -5.76 36.50 8.52
CA ASN A 2 -4.58 36.19 7.71
C ASN A 2 -4.89 35.06 6.72
N GLU A 3 -4.73 35.30 5.42
CA GLU A 3 -5.01 34.34 4.34
C GLU A 3 -4.30 32.99 4.54
N THR A 4 -3.13 33.03 5.18
CA THR A 4 -2.38 31.85 5.62
C THR A 4 -3.21 30.90 6.48
N TYR A 5 -4.00 31.40 7.45
CA TYR A 5 -4.82 30.54 8.31
C TYR A 5 -5.93 29.81 7.55
N SER A 6 -6.58 30.48 6.59
CA SER A 6 -7.60 29.84 5.75
C SER A 6 -6.98 28.76 4.86
N ALA A 7 -5.81 29.02 4.28
CA ALA A 7 -5.10 28.03 3.47
C ALA A 7 -4.75 26.79 4.30
N PHE A 8 -4.21 26.94 5.51
CA PHE A 8 -3.91 25.82 6.40
C PHE A 8 -5.16 25.06 6.87
N ALA A 9 -6.25 25.76 7.18
CA ALA A 9 -7.50 25.14 7.60
C ALA A 9 -8.13 24.28 6.49
N SER A 10 -8.17 24.79 5.25
CA SER A 10 -8.66 24.01 4.10
C SER A 10 -7.77 22.81 3.80
N PHE A 11 -6.46 22.96 4.02
CA PHE A 11 -5.51 21.87 3.83
C PHE A 11 -5.77 20.76 4.86
N ALA A 12 -5.82 21.11 6.15
CA ALA A 12 -6.05 20.18 7.25
C ALA A 12 -7.33 19.35 7.06
N GLN A 13 -8.37 19.95 6.47
CA GLN A 13 -9.63 19.28 6.17
C GLN A 13 -9.48 18.14 5.14
N THR A 14 -8.56 18.23 4.18
CA THR A 14 -8.35 17.22 3.12
C THR A 14 -7.18 16.27 3.41
N TRP A 15 -6.25 16.63 4.31
CA TRP A 15 -5.11 15.78 4.68
C TRP A 15 -5.51 14.45 5.30
N GLY A 16 -6.59 14.40 6.08
CA GLY A 16 -7.07 13.14 6.66
C GLY A 16 -7.42 12.12 5.58
N LEU A 17 -8.14 12.56 4.54
CA LEU A 17 -8.50 11.69 3.40
C LEU A 17 -7.28 11.23 2.61
N LEU A 18 -6.34 12.14 2.32
CA LEU A 18 -5.09 11.82 1.63
C LEU A 18 -4.26 10.80 2.43
N TYR A 19 -4.15 10.97 3.74
CA TYR A 19 -3.44 10.05 4.62
C TYR A 19 -4.07 8.65 4.61
N PHE A 20 -5.39 8.55 4.72
CA PHE A 20 -6.10 7.27 4.62
C PHE A 20 -5.93 6.62 3.24
N MET A 21 -5.95 7.40 2.17
CA MET A 21 -5.77 6.91 0.80
C MET A 21 -4.37 6.35 0.58
N ILE A 22 -3.34 7.01 1.10
CA ILE A 22 -1.95 6.53 1.05
C ILE A 22 -1.81 5.24 1.85
N LEU A 23 -2.28 5.20 3.10
CA LEU A 23 -2.23 4.00 3.93
C LEU A 23 -2.96 2.82 3.27
N PHE A 24 -4.16 3.05 2.75
CA PHE A 24 -4.93 2.04 2.06
C PHE A 24 -4.21 1.53 0.81
N GLY A 25 -3.63 2.43 0.01
CA GLY A 25 -2.79 2.09 -1.13
C GLY A 25 -1.57 1.24 -0.76
N PHE A 26 -0.90 1.55 0.35
CA PHE A 26 0.20 0.73 0.87
C PHE A 26 -0.26 -0.67 1.27
N VAL A 27 -1.39 -0.78 1.97
CA VAL A 27 -1.96 -2.08 2.37
C VAL A 27 -2.37 -2.90 1.14
N LEU A 28 -3.00 -2.27 0.14
CA LEU A 28 -3.34 -2.95 -1.11
C LEU A 28 -2.08 -3.39 -1.87
N ALA A 29 -1.08 -2.53 -1.99
CA ALA A 29 0.18 -2.88 -2.62
C ALA A 29 0.87 -4.05 -1.92
N TYR A 30 0.79 -4.12 -0.58
CA TYR A 30 1.28 -5.25 0.20
C TYR A 30 0.43 -6.52 0.00
N ALA A 31 -0.89 -6.41 0.11
CA ALA A 31 -1.82 -7.54 0.01
C ALA A 31 -1.84 -8.15 -1.40
N LEU A 32 -1.72 -7.31 -2.43
CA LEU A 32 -1.63 -7.72 -3.82
C LEU A 32 -0.19 -8.06 -4.23
N TRP A 33 0.81 -7.88 -3.37
CA TRP A 33 2.19 -8.14 -3.75
C TRP A 33 2.37 -9.63 -4.05
N PRO A 34 2.64 -10.02 -5.31
CA PRO A 34 2.80 -11.41 -5.70
C PRO A 34 4.14 -12.01 -5.23
N LYS A 35 4.84 -11.39 -4.26
CA LYS A 35 6.28 -11.65 -3.98
C LYS A 35 6.54 -13.05 -3.47
N ASN A 36 5.52 -13.70 -2.90
CA ASN A 36 5.66 -15.07 -2.46
C ASN A 36 5.03 -16.08 -3.43
N SER A 37 4.35 -15.65 -4.50
CA SER A 37 3.86 -16.57 -5.54
C SER A 37 5.00 -17.37 -6.15
N LYS A 38 6.13 -16.71 -6.47
CA LYS A 38 7.34 -17.39 -6.95
C LYS A 38 7.96 -18.35 -5.94
N LYS A 39 7.84 -18.06 -4.63
CA LYS A 39 8.30 -18.96 -3.56
C LYS A 39 7.36 -20.16 -3.39
N PHE A 40 6.06 -19.96 -3.61
CA PHE A 40 5.07 -21.04 -3.59
C PHE A 40 5.15 -21.91 -4.84
N ASP A 41 5.38 -21.33 -6.02
CA ASP A 41 5.66 -22.08 -7.26
C ASP A 41 6.93 -22.90 -7.14
N ASP A 42 8.01 -22.31 -6.63
CA ASP A 42 9.30 -23.00 -6.46
C ASP A 42 9.20 -24.11 -5.40
N ALA A 43 8.38 -23.91 -4.34
CA ALA A 43 8.07 -24.94 -3.35
C ALA A 43 7.14 -26.04 -3.87
N ALA A 44 6.18 -25.70 -4.74
CA ALA A 44 5.28 -26.66 -5.37
C ALA A 44 5.99 -27.55 -6.41
N GLN A 45 7.13 -27.11 -6.95
CA GLN A 45 8.00 -27.91 -7.80
C GLN A 45 8.98 -28.82 -7.03
N ILE A 46 9.12 -28.67 -5.70
CA ILE A 46 9.96 -29.56 -4.87
C ILE A 46 9.57 -31.04 -5.01
N PRO A 47 8.29 -31.45 -4.91
CA PRO A 47 7.91 -32.86 -5.08
C PRO A 47 8.07 -33.40 -6.50
N PHE A 48 8.35 -32.55 -7.50
CA PHE A 48 8.62 -32.95 -8.89
C PHE A 48 10.12 -32.90 -9.26
N ARG A 49 11.00 -32.51 -8.32
CA ARG A 49 12.46 -32.68 -8.49
C ARG A 49 12.82 -34.11 -8.08
N GLU A 50 12.67 -35.03 -9.02
CA GLU A 50 13.28 -36.35 -8.95
C GLU A 50 14.71 -36.22 -9.49
N ASP A 51 15.68 -35.97 -8.61
CA ASP A 51 17.11 -36.27 -8.75
C ASP A 51 17.76 -36.39 -7.35
#